data_AF-A0A2U1LTS9-F1
#
_entry.id   AF-A0A2U1LTS9-F1
#
_cell.length_a   1.000
_cell.length_b   1.000
_cell.length_c   1.000
_cell.angle_alpha   90.00
_cell.angle_beta   90.00
_cell.angle_gamma   90.00
#
_symmetry.space_group_name_H-M   'P 1'
#
loop_
_entity.id
_entity.type
_entity.pdbx_description
1 polymer ?
#
loop_
_entity_poly.entity_id
_entity_poly.type
_entity_poly.pdbx_seq_one_letter_code
_entity_poly.pdbx_strand_id
1 'polypeptide(L)'
;MAIKGYAKPLIDRIDVENRFSHRLYRPSTSSTDFKEHVKELSCISTNFFRIEIVDNNPLASYYNRSMESHAYLFQMDNHMMTS
;
A
#
# COMPACT_ATOMS: atom_id res chain seq x y z
N MET A 1 -2.13 0.38 -7.09
CA MET A 1 -2.99 1.38 -6.42
C MET A 1 -4.12 1.80 -7.34
N ALA A 2 -5.33 1.94 -6.80
CA ALA A 2 -6.53 2.24 -7.57
C ALA A 2 -6.79 3.75 -7.70
N ILE A 3 -7.55 4.14 -8.72
CA ILE A 3 -8.03 5.52 -8.89
C ILE A 3 -9.10 5.86 -7.85
N LYS A 4 -9.14 7.11 -7.39
CA LYS A 4 -10.05 7.55 -6.31
C LYS A 4 -11.52 7.31 -6.65
N GLY A 5 -11.93 7.59 -7.89
CA GLY A 5 -13.32 7.40 -8.33
C GLY A 5 -13.82 5.95 -8.22
N TYR A 6 -12.92 4.98 -8.41
CA TYR A 6 -13.24 3.57 -8.24
C TYR A 6 -13.15 3.14 -6.76
N ALA A 7 -12.06 3.50 -6.08
CA ALA A 7 -11.77 2.96 -4.75
C ALA A 7 -12.57 3.61 -3.61
N LYS A 8 -12.88 4.90 -3.72
CA LYS A 8 -13.53 5.64 -2.62
C LYS A 8 -14.88 5.04 -2.22
N PRO A 9 -15.82 4.73 -3.13
CA PRO A 9 -17.10 4.14 -2.75
C PRO A 9 -16.97 2.81 -2.00
N LEU A 10 -15.97 1.98 -2.35
CA LEU A 10 -15.71 0.71 -1.70
C LEU A 10 -15.13 0.90 -0.30
N ILE A 11 -14.14 1.80 -0.17
CA ILE A 11 -13.56 2.13 1.14
C ILE A 11 -14.62 2.73 2.06
N ASP A 12 -15.46 3.65 1.56
CA ASP A 12 -16.54 4.24 2.36
C ASP A 12 -17.51 3.18 2.91
N ARG A 13 -17.69 2.06 2.20
CA ARG A 13 -18.55 0.94 2.65
C ARG A 13 -17.88 0.06 3.71
N ILE A 14 -16.56 -0.05 3.70
CA ILE A 14 -15.79 -0.91 4.62
C ILE A 14 -15.42 -0.13 5.89
N ASP A 15 -15.05 1.13 5.73
CA ASP A 15 -14.54 2.00 6.79
C ASP A 15 -15.64 2.90 7.36
N VAL A 16 -16.76 2.30 7.76
CA VAL A 16 -17.95 3.02 8.25
C VAL A 16 -17.63 3.84 9.51
N GLU A 17 -16.71 3.34 10.33
CA GLU A 17 -16.28 3.97 11.58
C GLU A 17 -15.09 4.94 11.39
N ASN A 18 -14.67 5.20 10.14
CA ASN A 18 -13.55 6.09 9.81
C ASN A 18 -12.25 5.78 10.58
N ARG A 19 -11.90 4.48 10.62
CA ARG A 19 -10.71 3.93 11.28
C ARG A 19 -9.45 4.08 10.42
N PHE A 20 -9.58 4.27 9.11
CA PHE A 20 -8.42 4.53 8.26
C PHE A 20 -7.95 5.98 8.38
N SER A 21 -6.79 6.19 9.03
CA SER A 21 -6.18 7.51 9.20
C SER A 21 -5.80 8.17 7.88
N HIS A 22 -5.41 7.38 6.87
CA HIS A 22 -5.02 7.87 5.55
C HIS A 22 -5.58 6.99 4.44
N ARG A 23 -5.98 7.62 3.33
CA ARG A 23 -6.49 6.96 2.13
C ARG A 23 -5.66 7.39 0.93
N LEU A 24 -4.64 6.58 0.61
CA LEU A 24 -3.75 6.84 -0.51
C LEU A 24 -4.31 6.20 -1.79
N TYR A 25 -4.22 6.92 -2.91
CA TYR A 25 -4.72 6.47 -4.21
C TYR A 25 -3.59 6.46 -5.23
N ARG A 26 -3.87 6.09 -6.49
CA ARG A 26 -2.88 6.09 -7.57
C ARG A 26 -2.12 7.42 -7.74
N PRO A 27 -2.73 8.61 -7.63
CA PRO A 27 -1.99 9.88 -7.68
C PRO A 27 -0.96 10.07 -6.56
N SER A 28 -1.02 9.28 -5.48
CA SER A 28 -0.04 9.27 -4.38
C SER A 28 1.13 8.32 -4.65
N THR A 29 1.19 7.69 -5.82
CA THR A 29 2.32 6.84 -6.23
C THR A 29 3.36 7.66 -6.99
N SER A 30 4.60 7.21 -6.89
CA SER A 30 5.73 7.79 -7.62
C SER A 30 6.10 6.88 -8.78
N SER A 31 6.71 7.45 -9.81
CA SER A 31 7.26 6.70 -10.94
C SER A 31 8.77 6.59 -10.82
N THR A 32 9.31 5.46 -11.25
CA THR A 32 10.74 5.25 -11.49
C THR A 32 10.95 4.87 -12.95
N ASP A 33 12.19 4.85 -13.40
CA ASP A 33 12.55 4.44 -14.77
C ASP A 33 12.09 3.01 -15.11
N PHE A 34 11.80 2.19 -14.08
CA PHE A 34 11.39 0.80 -14.22
C PHE A 34 9.89 0.58 -13.96
N LYS A 35 9.19 1.51 -13.31
CA LYS A 35 7.80 1.32 -12.89
C LYS A 35 7.04 2.61 -12.62
N GLU A 36 5.86 2.73 -13.21
CA GLU A 36 5.04 3.94 -13.12
C GLU A 36 4.34 4.14 -11.76
N HIS A 37 3.99 3.05 -11.05
CA HIS A 37 3.19 3.09 -9.82
C HIS A 37 3.88 2.41 -8.66
N VAL A 38 4.88 3.10 -8.10
CA VAL A 38 5.60 2.68 -6.91
C VAL A 38 4.92 3.27 -5.68
N LYS A 39 4.66 2.41 -4.68
CA LYS A 39 4.10 2.85 -3.40
C LYS A 39 5.22 3.48 -2.59
N GLU A 40 5.28 4.81 -2.59
CA GLU A 40 6.27 5.55 -1.82
C GLU A 40 5.77 5.77 -0.39
N LEU A 41 6.47 5.17 0.58
CA LEU A 41 6.02 5.14 1.98
C LEU A 41 6.48 6.37 2.79
N SER A 42 7.36 7.18 2.22
CA SER A 42 7.89 8.41 2.84
C SER A 42 6.80 9.41 3.19
N CYS A 43 5.67 9.38 2.48
CA CYS A 43 4.50 10.19 2.75
C CYS A 43 3.70 9.74 4.00
N ILE A 44 4.00 8.56 4.54
CA ILE A 44 3.32 7.98 5.70
C ILE A 44 4.18 8.16 6.96
N SER A 45 5.49 7.92 6.87
CA SER A 45 6.40 7.99 8.01
C SER A 45 7.85 8.09 7.53
N THR A 46 8.70 8.69 8.36
CA THR A 46 10.16 8.65 8.23
C THR A 46 10.79 7.48 8.99
N ASN A 47 10.05 6.87 9.92
CA ASN A 47 10.44 5.65 10.62
C ASN A 47 9.70 4.45 10.02
N PHE A 48 10.41 3.71 9.17
CA PHE A 48 9.86 2.58 8.44
C PHE A 48 9.91 1.25 9.21
N PHE A 49 10.63 1.18 10.33
CA PHE A 49 10.69 -0.04 11.19
C PHE A 49 9.35 -0.40 11.83
N ARG A 50 8.36 0.48 11.74
CA ARG A 50 7.01 0.29 12.29
C ARG A 50 5.94 0.20 11.21
N ILE A 51 6.34 0.04 9.95
CA ILE A 51 5.41 -0.08 8.83
C ILE A 51 5.35 -1.54 8.39
N GLU A 52 4.18 -2.14 8.56
CA GLU A 52 3.83 -3.41 7.94
C GLU A 52 2.97 -3.15 6.72
N ILE A 53 3.20 -3.94 5.67
CA ILE A 53 2.48 -3.80 4.41
C ILE A 53 1.82 -5.12 4.08
N VAL A 54 0.50 -5.06 3.92
CA VAL A 54 -0.31 -6.19 3.43
C VAL A 54 -0.69 -5.90 1.98
N ASP A 55 -0.27 -6.77 1.07
CA ASP A 55 -0.65 -6.72 -0.34
C ASP A 55 -0.69 -8.14 -0.89
N ASN A 56 -1.61 -8.37 -1.83
CA ASN A 56 -1.76 -9.64 -2.54
C ASN A 56 -1.05 -9.63 -3.90
N ASN A 57 -0.44 -8.52 -4.30
CA ASN A 57 0.36 -8.45 -5.51
C ASN A 57 1.82 -8.81 -5.20
N PRO A 58 2.31 -10.00 -5.61
CA PRO A 58 3.69 -10.44 -5.37
C PRO A 58 4.72 -9.56 -6.11
N LEU A 59 4.27 -8.75 -7.09
CA LEU A 59 5.09 -7.82 -7.85
C LEU A 59 4.89 -6.36 -7.39
N ALA A 60 4.25 -6.12 -6.24
CA ALA A 60 4.12 -4.78 -5.70
C ALA A 60 5.52 -4.20 -5.41
N SER A 61 5.77 -2.98 -5.91
CA SER A 61 7.02 -2.27 -5.68
C SER A 61 6.81 -1.24 -4.59
N TYR A 62 7.56 -1.39 -3.51
CA TYR A 62 7.67 -0.43 -2.42
C TYR A 62 9.02 0.22 -2.53
N TYR A 63 9.05 1.54 -2.46
CA TYR A 63 10.31 2.27 -2.47
C TYR A 63 10.47 3.06 -1.19
N ASN A 64 11.62 2.86 -0.58
CA ASN A 64 12.12 3.62 0.56
C ASN A 64 13.43 4.28 0.14
N ARG A 65 13.53 5.60 0.32
CA ARG A 65 14.77 6.34 0.04
C ARG A 65 15.90 6.02 1.03
N SER A 66 15.56 5.52 2.22
CA SER A 66 16.54 5.01 3.17
C SER A 66 16.83 3.55 2.83
N MET A 67 18.06 3.26 2.36
CA MET A 67 18.52 1.91 2.02
C MET A 67 18.53 0.94 3.22
N GLU A 68 18.15 1.37 4.42
CA GLU A 68 18.35 0.63 5.67
C GLU A 68 17.07 0.13 6.36
N SER A 69 15.88 0.36 5.80
CA SER A 69 14.64 0.02 6.51
C SER A 69 13.88 -1.15 5.90
N HIS A 70 13.78 -2.23 6.67
CA HIS A 70 13.05 -3.45 6.34
C HIS A 70 11.54 -3.20 6.50
N ALA A 71 10.85 -2.85 5.41
CA ALA A 71 9.40 -3.03 5.36
C ALA A 71 9.13 -4.52 5.16
N TYR A 72 8.49 -5.17 6.13
CA TYR A 72 8.10 -6.57 6.00
C TYR A 72 6.85 -6.65 5.12
N LEU A 73 6.96 -7.34 3.99
CA LEU A 73 5.84 -7.67 3.12
C LEU A 73 5.20 -8.96 3.64
N PHE A 74 4.03 -8.86 4.26
CA PHE A 74 3.20 -10.03 4.50
C PHE A 74 2.37 -10.29 3.25
N GLN A 75 2.75 -11.30 2.49
CA GLN A 75 1.95 -11.80 1.38
C GLN A 75 0.79 -12.61 1.96
N MET A 76 -0.45 -12.25 1.63
CA MET A 76 -1.57 -13.13 1.94
C MET A 76 -1.52 -14.34 1.02
N ASP A 77 -1.23 -15.51 1.58
CA ASP A 77 -1.27 -16.77 0.83
C ASP A 77 -2.71 -17.10 0.43
N ASN A 78 -2.91 -17.42 -0.85
CA ASN A 78 -4.21 -17.78 -1.44
C ASN A 78 -4.82 -19.09 -0.88
N HIS A 79 -4.15 -19.79 0.03
CA HIS A 79 -4.65 -21.02 0.65
C HIS A 79 -5.72 -20.82 1.73
N MET A 80 -5.99 -19.58 2.16
CA MET A 80 -7.00 -19.27 3.17
C MET A 80 -8.40 -18.96 2.59
N MET A 81 -8.61 -19.13 1.27
CA MET A 81 -9.90 -18.87 0.60
C MET A 81 -10.54 -20.10 -0.07
N THR A 82 -10.07 -21.32 0.23
CA THR A 82 -10.81 -22.55 -0.08
C THR A 82 -11.22 -23.22 1.22
N SER A 83 -12.51 -23.06 1.55
CA SER A 83 -13.37 -23.88 2.44
C SER A 83 -12.78 -24.43 3.74
#